data_AF-E1JT54-F1
#
_entry.id   AF-E1JT54-F1
#
_cell.length_a   1.000
_cell.length_b   1.000
_cell.length_c   1.000
_cell.angle_alpha   90.00
_cell.angle_beta   90.00
_cell.angle_gamma   90.00
#
_symmetry.space_group_name_H-M   'P 1'
#
loop_
_entity.id
_entity.type
_entity.pdbx_description
1 polymer ?
#
loop_
_entity_poly.entity_id
_entity_poly.type
_entity_poly.pdbx_seq_one_letter_code
_entity_poly.pdbx_strand_id
1 'polypeptide(L)'
;MPIASKFDAMKLRTMITEGKTAQQIMDAFDIPKTTLKNHLTKLMTLDEKFYKIEGMDARVASGSVKFSSTGLRLSPTLLANYGFSQGDEFKVSCLEEGKIVLEKKS
;
A
#
# COMPACT_ATOMS: atom_id res chain seq x y z
N MET A 1 -7.08 14.55 25.46
CA MET A 1 -7.29 13.09 25.37
C MET A 1 -5.95 12.43 25.07
N PRO A 2 -5.54 11.36 25.77
CA PRO A 2 -4.29 10.69 25.44
C PRO A 2 -4.50 9.89 24.15
N ILE A 3 -3.63 10.09 23.16
CA ILE A 3 -3.60 9.30 21.94
C ILE A 3 -3.03 7.94 22.33
N ALA A 4 -3.91 6.99 22.69
CA ALA A 4 -3.52 5.61 22.88
C ALA A 4 -2.84 5.14 21.58
N SER A 5 -1.56 4.81 21.66
CA SER A 5 -0.84 4.20 20.54
C SER A 5 -1.66 3.02 20.03
N LYS A 6 -2.21 3.13 18.81
CA LYS A 6 -3.00 2.11 18.10
C LYS A 6 -2.15 0.87 17.71
N PHE A 7 -1.26 0.43 18.57
CA PHE A 7 -0.44 -0.76 18.35
C PHE A 7 -1.17 -1.96 18.91
N ASP A 8 -1.91 -2.64 18.05
CA ASP A 8 -2.51 -3.94 18.35
C ASP A 8 -1.65 -5.05 17.73
N ALA A 9 -0.80 -5.64 18.56
CA ALA A 9 0.12 -6.70 18.15
C ALA A 9 -0.63 -7.96 17.69
N MET A 10 -1.75 -8.30 18.33
CA MET A 10 -2.54 -9.49 17.99
C MET A 10 -3.18 -9.33 16.62
N LYS A 11 -3.84 -8.19 16.38
CA LYS A 11 -4.46 -7.90 15.08
C LYS A 11 -3.42 -7.85 13.96
N LEU A 12 -2.24 -7.25 14.21
CA LEU A 12 -1.17 -7.18 13.22
C LEU A 12 -0.66 -8.59 12.89
N ARG A 13 -0.40 -9.43 13.90
CA ARG A 13 0.05 -10.82 13.72
C ARG A 13 -0.96 -11.64 12.90
N THR A 14 -2.25 -11.52 13.20
CA THR A 14 -3.31 -12.21 12.46
C THR A 14 -3.31 -11.80 10.99
N MET A 15 -3.31 -10.50 10.69
CA MET A 15 -3.33 -10.02 9.30
C MET A 15 -2.09 -10.45 8.50
N ILE A 16 -0.92 -10.49 9.14
CA ILE A 16 0.31 -11.00 8.51
C ILE A 16 0.17 -12.50 8.20
N THR A 17 -0.38 -13.27 9.14
CA THR A 17 -0.55 -14.73 8.99
C THR A 17 -1.60 -15.08 7.93
N GLU A 18 -2.60 -14.23 7.75
CA GLU A 18 -3.58 -14.31 6.66
C GLU A 18 -3.02 -13.90 5.28
N GLY A 19 -1.76 -13.47 5.20
CA GLY A 19 -1.13 -13.06 3.95
C GLY A 19 -1.61 -11.70 3.41
N LYS A 20 -2.12 -10.81 4.28
CA LYS A 20 -2.54 -9.47 3.87
C LYS A 20 -1.33 -8.63 3.42
N THR A 21 -1.55 -7.79 2.42
CA THR A 21 -0.50 -6.89 1.91
C THR A 21 -0.30 -5.68 2.83
N ALA A 22 0.84 -5.00 2.69
CA ALA A 22 1.13 -3.79 3.46
C ALA A 22 0.05 -2.71 3.29
N GLN A 23 -0.53 -2.57 2.09
CA GLN A 23 -1.62 -1.61 1.84
C GLN A 23 -2.88 -1.97 2.63
N GLN A 24 -3.31 -3.23 2.59
CA GLN A 24 -4.49 -3.69 3.33
C GLN A 24 -4.33 -3.52 4.84
N ILE A 25 -3.12 -3.72 5.36
CA ILE A 25 -2.82 -3.51 6.78
C ILE A 25 -2.79 -2.01 7.11
N MET A 26 -2.21 -1.16 6.26
CA MET A 26 -2.25 0.30 6.45
C MET A 26 -3.68 0.84 6.48
N ASP A 27 -4.53 0.37 5.56
CA ASP A 27 -5.93 0.79 5.47
C ASP A 27 -6.74 0.30 6.69
N ALA A 28 -6.50 -0.94 7.16
CA ALA A 28 -7.22 -1.50 8.31
C ALA A 28 -6.82 -0.92 9.68
N PHE A 29 -5.63 -0.35 9.77
CA PHE A 29 -5.12 0.32 10.96
C PHE A 29 -5.23 1.85 10.87
N ASP A 30 -5.53 2.38 9.69
CA ASP A 30 -5.49 3.81 9.39
C ASP A 30 -4.15 4.43 9.81
N ILE A 31 -3.06 3.83 9.31
CA ILE A 31 -1.68 4.24 9.62
C ILE A 31 -0.81 4.33 8.36
N PRO A 32 0.19 5.24 8.34
CA PRO A 32 1.15 5.29 7.24
C PRO A 32 2.16 4.14 7.31
N LYS A 33 2.82 3.87 6.17
CA LYS A 33 3.83 2.82 6.00
C LYS A 33 4.96 2.89 7.01
N THR A 34 5.39 4.10 7.38
CA THR A 34 6.44 4.33 8.39
C THR A 34 6.03 3.80 9.76
N THR A 35 4.80 4.06 10.17
CA THR A 35 4.23 3.54 11.43
C THR A 35 4.05 2.03 11.38
N LEU A 36 3.59 1.49 10.24
CA LEU A 36 3.50 0.04 10.05
C LEU A 36 4.88 -0.63 10.16
N LYS A 37 5.95 0.00 9.64
CA LYS A 37 7.32 -0.51 9.76
C LYS A 37 7.76 -0.58 11.23
N ASN A 38 7.48 0.48 11.99
CA ASN A 38 7.79 0.51 13.42
C ASN A 38 6.99 -0.54 14.21
N HIS A 39 5.72 -0.73 13.87
CA HIS A 39 4.87 -1.77 14.47
C HIS A 39 5.38 -3.19 14.14
N LEU A 40 5.79 -3.43 12.89
CA LEU A 40 6.36 -4.70 12.46
C LEU A 40 7.67 -5.00 13.22
N THR A 41 8.58 -4.02 13.33
CA THR A 41 9.81 -4.18 14.09
C THR A 41 9.53 -4.50 15.55
N LYS A 42 8.59 -3.78 16.18
CA LYS A 42 8.17 -4.07 17.56
C LYS A 42 7.61 -5.48 17.72
N LEU A 43 6.77 -5.92 16.78
CA LEU A 43 6.20 -7.26 16.77
C LEU A 43 7.29 -8.35 16.64
N MET A 44 8.26 -8.15 15.75
CA MET A 44 9.39 -9.06 15.59
C MET A 44 10.24 -9.18 16.85
N THR A 45 10.48 -8.06 17.55
CA THR A 45 11.23 -8.06 18.82
C THR A 45 10.45 -8.74 19.94
N LEU A 46 9.14 -8.53 20.03
CA LEU A 46 8.28 -9.17 21.05
C LEU A 46 8.18 -10.68 20.85
N ASP A 47 8.11 -11.11 19.60
CA ASP A 47 7.88 -12.50 19.24
C ASP A 47 9.17 -13.29 19.01
N GLU A 48 10.32 -12.60 19.00
CA GLU A 48 11.61 -13.10 18.53
C GLU A 48 11.50 -13.84 17.19
N LYS A 49 10.58 -13.36 16.33
CA LYS A 49 10.21 -14.02 15.07
C LYS A 49 10.28 -13.05 13.91
N PHE A 50 10.81 -13.53 12.81
CA PHE A 50 10.82 -12.77 11.56
C PHE A 50 9.48 -12.86 10.84
N TYR A 51 8.91 -11.72 10.50
CA TYR A 51 7.67 -11.59 9.73
C TYR A 51 7.94 -10.89 8.40
N LYS A 52 7.43 -11.43 7.30
CA LYS A 52 7.51 -10.78 5.99
C LYS A 52 6.12 -10.31 5.58
N ILE A 53 6.00 -9.04 5.20
CA ILE A 53 4.76 -8.47 4.65
C ILE A 53 5.01 -8.13 3.19
N GLU A 54 4.15 -8.63 2.30
CA GLU A 54 4.23 -8.27 0.89
C GLU A 54 3.95 -6.77 0.70
N GLY A 55 4.81 -6.08 -0.05
CA GLY A 55 4.75 -4.62 -0.22
C GLY A 55 5.44 -3.81 0.87
N MET A 56 6.05 -4.43 1.90
CA MET A 56 6.87 -3.70 2.88
C MET A 56 8.23 -3.27 2.31
N ASP A 57 8.96 -4.21 1.69
CA ASP A 57 10.28 -3.98 1.07
C ASP A 57 10.23 -3.23 -0.26
N ALA A 58 9.04 -3.13 -0.87
CA ALA A 58 8.85 -2.25 -2.00
C ALA A 58 9.19 -0.84 -1.53
N ARG A 59 10.36 -0.31 -1.90
CA ARG A 59 10.59 1.13 -1.87
C ARG A 59 9.37 1.72 -2.56
N VAL A 60 8.58 2.47 -1.81
CA VAL A 60 7.60 3.36 -2.44
C VAL A 60 8.50 4.36 -3.14
N ALA A 61 8.92 4.05 -4.36
CA ALA A 61 9.15 5.09 -5.33
C ALA A 61 7.76 5.72 -5.45
N SER A 62 7.50 6.67 -4.54
CA SER A 62 6.47 7.67 -4.70
C SER A 62 6.91 8.47 -5.92
N GLY A 63 6.80 7.85 -7.09
CA GLY A 63 6.75 8.59 -8.32
C GLY A 63 5.39 9.24 -8.26
N SER A 64 5.33 10.44 -7.68
CA SER A 64 4.15 11.29 -7.82
C SER A 64 3.74 11.27 -9.28
N VAL A 65 2.44 11.18 -9.56
CA VAL A 65 1.93 11.35 -10.92
C VAL A 65 2.48 12.69 -11.42
N LYS A 66 3.28 12.65 -12.49
CA LYS A 66 3.88 13.86 -13.02
C LYS A 66 2.96 14.42 -14.09
N PHE A 67 2.63 15.70 -13.97
CA PHE A 67 1.99 16.43 -15.04
C PHE A 67 3.04 16.80 -16.09
N SER A 68 2.80 16.46 -17.35
CA SER A 68 3.55 16.96 -18.51
C SER A 68 2.61 17.73 -19.45
N SER A 69 3.18 18.48 -20.39
CA SER A 69 2.43 19.19 -21.42
C SER A 69 1.49 18.30 -22.25
N THR A 70 1.73 16.98 -22.24
CA THR A 70 0.96 15.96 -22.96
C THR A 70 0.00 15.15 -22.08
N GLY A 71 -0.07 15.39 -20.77
CA GLY A 71 -0.98 14.70 -19.85
C GLY A 71 -0.34 14.18 -18.55
N LEU A 72 -0.95 13.16 -17.94
CA LEU A 72 -0.44 12.53 -16.72
C LEU A 72 0.55 11.41 -17.07
N ARG A 73 1.79 11.52 -16.57
CA ARG A 73 2.81 10.49 -16.70
C ARG A 73 2.84 9.63 -15.44
N LEU A 74 2.40 8.39 -15.60
CA LEU A 74 2.48 7.33 -14.58
C LEU A 74 3.79 6.56 -14.78
N SER A 75 4.60 6.40 -13.73
CA SER A 75 5.82 5.60 -13.83
C SER A 75 5.50 4.10 -13.80
N PRO A 76 6.28 3.24 -14.48
CA PRO A 76 6.08 1.79 -14.42
C PRO A 76 6.09 1.25 -12.98
N THR A 77 6.98 1.79 -12.13
CA THR A 77 7.07 1.43 -10.72
C THR A 77 5.82 1.83 -9.93
N LEU A 78 5.22 2.99 -10.23
CA LEU A 78 3.97 3.41 -9.60
C LEU A 78 2.83 2.44 -9.96
N LEU A 79 2.69 2.13 -11.25
CA LEU A 79 1.66 1.21 -11.75
C LEU A 79 1.81 -0.21 -11.20
N ALA A 80 3.04 -0.72 -11.12
CA ALA A 80 3.34 -2.04 -10.55
C ALA A 80 2.89 -2.16 -9.08
N ASN A 81 2.99 -1.09 -8.29
CA ASN A 81 2.50 -1.08 -6.91
C ASN A 81 0.98 -1.25 -6.80
N TYR A 82 0.23 -0.91 -7.86
CA TYR A 82 -1.22 -1.08 -7.95
C TYR A 82 -1.63 -2.30 -8.80
N GLY A 83 -0.70 -3.21 -9.09
CA GLY A 83 -0.99 -4.45 -9.81
C GLY A 83 -1.10 -4.32 -11.34
N PHE A 84 -0.63 -3.21 -11.89
CA PHE A 84 -0.53 -2.99 -13.34
C PHE A 84 0.90 -3.25 -13.84
N SER A 85 1.03 -3.93 -14.96
CA SER A 85 2.29 -4.20 -15.64
C SER A 85 2.37 -3.43 -16.96
N GLN A 86 3.59 -3.20 -17.45
CA GLN A 86 3.77 -2.65 -18.80
C GLN A 86 3.21 -3.63 -19.84
N GLY A 87 2.32 -3.15 -20.70
CA GLY A 87 1.60 -3.97 -21.68
C GLY A 87 0.20 -4.39 -21.24
N ASP A 88 -0.19 -4.14 -19.98
CA ASP A 88 -1.57 -4.35 -19.53
C ASP A 88 -2.51 -3.38 -20.26
N GLU A 89 -3.64 -3.90 -20.73
CA GLU A 89 -4.76 -3.07 -21.15
C GLU A 89 -5.59 -2.64 -19.94
N PHE A 90 -5.98 -1.37 -19.90
CA PHE A 90 -6.87 -0.85 -18.88
C PHE A 90 -7.96 0.03 -19.49
N LYS A 91 -9.10 0.08 -18.83
CA LYS A 91 -10.19 0.98 -19.16
C LYS A 91 -10.10 2.22 -18.29
N VAL A 92 -10.31 3.39 -18.89
CA VAL A 92 -10.44 4.65 -18.17
C VAL A 92 -11.93 4.97 -18.05
N SER A 93 -12.41 5.10 -16.82
CA SER A 93 -13.82 5.42 -16.52
C SER A 93 -13.89 6.70 -15.69
N CYS A 94 -14.79 7.61 -16.06
CA CYS A 94 -15.12 8.81 -15.28
C CYS A 94 -16.43 8.56 -14.55
N LEU A 95 -16.36 7.96 -13.36
CA LEU A 95 -17.55 7.41 -12.68
C LEU A 95 -18.34 8.47 -11.88
N GLU A 96 -17.73 9.62 -11.54
CA GLU A 96 -18.38 10.75 -10.86
C GLU A 96 -17.64 12.08 -11.17
N GLU A 97 -18.26 13.23 -10.90
CA GLU A 97 -17.60 14.55 -10.99
C GLU A 97 -16.26 14.54 -10.23
N GLY A 98 -15.16 14.64 -10.99
CA GLY A 98 -13.81 14.79 -10.47
C GLY A 98 -13.02 13.49 -10.25
N LYS A 99 -13.53 12.30 -10.59
CA LYS A 99 -12.79 11.03 -10.44
C LYS A 99 -12.51 10.34 -11.77
N ILE A 100 -11.24 10.04 -12.01
CA ILE A 100 -10.78 9.17 -13.11
C ILE A 100 -10.34 7.84 -12.50
N VAL A 101 -10.93 6.74 -12.97
CA VAL A 101 -10.65 5.39 -12.49
C VAL A 101 -9.97 4.58 -13.60
N LEU A 102 -8.88 3.90 -13.26
CA LEU A 102 -8.20 2.95 -14.12
C LEU A 102 -8.62 1.53 -13.71
N GLU A 103 -9.34 0.84 -14.59
CA GLU A 103 -9.82 -0.52 -14.35
C GLU A 103 -8.99 -1.50 -15.19
N LYS A 104 -8.47 -2.56 -14.57
CA LYS A 104 -7.74 -3.60 -15.31
C LYS A 104 -8.72 -4.32 -16.23
N LYS A 105 -8.39 -4.40 -17.51
CA LYS A 105 -9.19 -5.16 -18.47
C LYS A 105 -8.89 -6.65 -18.22
N SER A 106 -9.92 -7.42 -17.90
CA SER A 106 -9.83 -8.87 -17.70
C SER A 106 -9.59 -9.59 -19.01
#